data_AF-A0A377JTN3-F1
#
_entry.id   AF-A0A377JTN3-F1
#
_cell.length_a   1.000
_cell.length_b   1.000
_cell.length_c   1.000
_cell.angle_alpha   90.00
_cell.angle_beta   90.00
_cell.angle_gamma   90.00
#
_symmetry.space_group_name_H-M   'P 1'
#
loop_
_entity.id
_entity.type
_entity.pdbx_description
1 polymer ?
#
loop_
_entity_poly.entity_id
_entity_poly.type
_entity_poly.pdbx_seq_one_letter_code
_entity_poly.pdbx_strand_id
1 'polypeptide(L)'
;MYNFITILSISVLFFCGFAQAKDFVVDCDKCVIEVSFTDEEVEHFKKEMGEENFYTLADDANYYAYALREYLKSNSLKIKHISRLDTHYARLIFPNANIDITKLKWLYEYYLYQKGKKPHKLMNISAPEDKINKYFDIANPKR
;
A
#
# COMPACT_ATOMS: atom_id res chain seq x y z
N MET A 1 -20.97 -53.94 -39.29
CA MET A 1 -20.60 -53.77 -37.86
C MET A 1 -19.94 -52.41 -37.74
N TYR A 2 -20.69 -51.40 -37.27
CA TYR A 2 -20.19 -50.04 -37.07
C TYR A 2 -19.53 -49.95 -35.69
N ASN A 3 -18.23 -49.65 -35.66
CA ASN A 3 -17.49 -49.48 -34.41
C ASN A 3 -17.79 -48.10 -33.81
N PHE A 4 -18.34 -48.13 -32.60
CA PHE A 4 -18.40 -47.03 -31.64
C PHE A 4 -17.00 -46.71 -31.12
N ILE A 5 -16.53 -45.46 -31.23
CA ILE A 5 -15.75 -44.80 -30.18
C ILE A 5 -16.09 -43.30 -30.22
N THR A 6 -17.02 -42.88 -29.37
CA THR A 6 -17.26 -41.47 -29.06
C THR A 6 -16.16 -41.02 -28.09
N ILE A 7 -15.16 -40.28 -28.57
CA ILE A 7 -14.16 -39.68 -27.68
C ILE A 7 -14.81 -38.46 -27.02
N LEU A 8 -15.23 -38.63 -25.77
CA LEU A 8 -15.67 -37.56 -24.89
C LEU A 8 -14.44 -36.75 -24.48
N SER A 9 -14.10 -35.72 -25.24
CA SER A 9 -13.07 -34.76 -24.85
C SER A 9 -13.55 -33.99 -23.61
N ILE A 10 -13.03 -34.39 -22.45
CA ILE A 10 -13.22 -33.69 -21.17
C ILE A 10 -12.53 -32.34 -21.28
N SER A 11 -13.33 -31.30 -21.51
CA SER A 11 -12.91 -29.91 -21.41
C SER A 11 -12.48 -29.64 -19.96
N VAL A 12 -11.19 -29.65 -19.68
CA VAL A 12 -10.65 -29.14 -18.42
C VAL A 12 -10.90 -27.63 -18.42
N LEU A 13 -12.01 -27.23 -17.82
CA LEU A 13 -12.26 -25.84 -17.43
C LEU A 13 -11.16 -25.47 -16.44
N PHE A 14 -10.11 -24.81 -16.95
CA PHE A 14 -9.22 -24.00 -16.14
C PHE A 14 -10.09 -22.95 -15.44
N PHE A 15 -10.56 -23.27 -14.24
CA PHE A 15 -11.03 -22.29 -13.28
C PHE A 15 -9.80 -21.49 -12.86
N CYS A 16 -9.39 -20.57 -13.73
CA CYS A 16 -8.56 -19.45 -13.34
C CYS A 16 -9.45 -18.57 -12.46
N GLY A 17 -9.55 -18.94 -11.18
CA GLY A 17 -10.12 -18.06 -10.17
C GLY A 17 -9.19 -16.88 -10.06
N PHE A 18 -9.39 -15.86 -10.91
CA PHE A 18 -8.77 -14.57 -10.71
C PHE A 18 -9.25 -14.11 -9.34
N ALA A 19 -8.34 -14.11 -8.35
CA ALA A 19 -8.59 -13.46 -7.08
C ALA A 19 -8.97 -12.02 -7.41
N GLN A 20 -10.25 -11.68 -7.25
CA GLN A 20 -10.73 -10.36 -7.56
C GLN A 20 -10.07 -9.39 -6.59
N ALA A 21 -9.29 -8.46 -7.13
CA ALA A 21 -8.60 -7.47 -6.33
C ALA A 21 -9.63 -6.67 -5.51
N LYS A 22 -9.37 -6.54 -4.21
CA LYS A 22 -10.31 -5.91 -3.27
C LYS A 22 -10.04 -4.41 -3.18
N ASP A 23 -11.03 -3.66 -2.74
CA ASP A 23 -10.85 -2.25 -2.40
C ASP A 23 -10.83 -2.05 -0.89
N PHE A 24 -9.97 -1.15 -0.40
CA PHE A 24 -9.98 -0.71 1.00
C PHE A 24 -10.74 0.60 1.12
N VAL A 25 -11.85 0.60 1.86
CA VAL A 25 -12.65 1.81 2.13
C VAL A 25 -12.08 2.53 3.34
N VAL A 26 -11.74 3.81 3.19
CA VAL A 26 -11.14 4.62 4.26
C VAL A 26 -12.23 5.18 5.16
N ASP A 27 -12.34 4.61 6.35
CA ASP A 27 -13.28 4.94 7.43
C ASP A 27 -12.57 5.70 8.58
N CYS A 28 -12.07 6.90 8.28
CA CYS A 28 -11.54 7.81 9.30
C CYS A 28 -11.84 9.26 8.92
N ASP A 29 -12.02 10.15 9.89
CA ASP A 29 -12.13 11.59 9.60
C ASP A 29 -10.76 12.26 9.45
N LYS A 30 -9.73 11.72 10.09
CA LYS A 30 -8.35 12.20 10.05
C LYS A 30 -7.40 11.04 10.37
N CYS A 31 -6.62 10.58 9.40
CA CYS A 31 -5.63 9.53 9.61
C CYS A 31 -4.53 9.54 8.53
N VAL A 32 -3.49 8.76 8.79
CA VAL A 32 -2.47 8.37 7.82
C VAL A 32 -2.69 6.91 7.45
N ILE A 33 -2.63 6.60 6.17
CA ILE A 33 -2.73 5.24 5.64
C ILE A 33 -1.33 4.82 5.21
N GLU A 34 -0.83 3.73 5.78
CA GLU A 34 0.40 3.06 5.35
C GLU A 34 0.04 1.86 4.49
N VAL A 35 0.63 1.76 3.31
CA VAL A 35 0.47 0.64 2.39
C VAL A 35 1.82 -0.04 2.22
N SER A 36 1.90 -1.33 2.51
CA SER A 36 3.11 -2.13 2.30
C SER A 36 3.10 -2.86 0.95
N PHE A 37 4.30 -3.23 0.51
CA PHE A 37 4.59 -3.96 -0.72
C PHE A 37 4.07 -5.41 -0.73
N THR A 38 4.09 -6.04 -1.90
CA THR A 38 3.93 -7.50 -2.09
C THR A 38 5.27 -8.22 -2.31
N ASP A 39 5.29 -9.55 -2.25
CA ASP A 39 6.49 -10.35 -2.52
C ASP A 39 6.97 -10.15 -3.96
N GLU A 40 6.04 -10.02 -4.91
CA GLU A 40 6.36 -9.72 -6.31
C GLU A 40 7.06 -8.36 -6.45
N GLU A 41 6.61 -7.35 -5.69
CA GLU A 41 7.24 -6.04 -5.67
C GLU A 41 8.64 -6.09 -5.04
N VAL A 42 8.85 -6.88 -3.98
CA VAL A 42 10.17 -7.10 -3.38
C VAL A 42 11.15 -7.67 -4.40
N GLU A 43 10.76 -8.74 -5.09
CA GLU A 43 11.61 -9.38 -6.08
C GLU A 43 11.86 -8.46 -7.28
N HIS A 44 10.86 -7.66 -7.68
CA HIS A 44 11.05 -6.62 -8.68
C HIS A 44 12.07 -5.56 -8.23
N PHE A 45 11.95 -5.04 -7.00
CA PHE A 45 12.87 -4.05 -6.45
C PHE A 45 14.30 -4.59 -6.37
N LYS A 46 14.50 -5.79 -5.81
CA LYS A 46 15.83 -6.45 -5.75
C LYS A 46 16.45 -6.59 -7.14
N LYS A 47 15.65 -6.96 -8.14
CA LYS A 47 16.12 -7.10 -9.53
C LYS A 47 16.53 -5.76 -10.14
N GLU A 48 15.79 -4.68 -9.86
CA GLU A 48 16.08 -3.35 -10.44
C GLU A 48 17.28 -2.66 -9.81
N MET A 49 17.43 -2.72 -8.48
CA MET A 49 18.47 -1.97 -7.76
C MET A 49 19.68 -2.82 -7.32
N GLY A 50 19.57 -4.14 -7.39
CA GLY A 50 20.53 -5.08 -6.81
C GLY A 50 20.18 -5.43 -5.36
N GLU A 51 20.43 -6.68 -4.97
CA GLU A 51 19.98 -7.21 -3.67
C GLU A 51 20.64 -6.52 -2.46
N GLU A 52 21.95 -6.22 -2.52
CA GLU A 52 22.66 -5.52 -1.45
C GLU A 52 22.11 -4.08 -1.25
N ASN A 53 21.89 -3.37 -2.35
CA ASN A 53 21.29 -2.04 -2.32
C ASN A 53 19.85 -2.09 -1.80
N PHE A 54 19.09 -3.11 -2.19
CA PHE A 54 17.74 -3.32 -1.70
C PHE A 54 17.72 -3.42 -0.17
N TYR A 55 18.58 -4.26 0.43
CA TYR A 55 18.59 -4.39 1.89
C TYR A 55 19.05 -3.12 2.61
N THR A 56 20.01 -2.39 2.04
CA THR A 56 20.45 -1.09 2.58
C THR A 56 19.28 -0.09 2.58
N LEU A 57 18.57 0.02 1.46
CA LEU A 57 17.44 0.93 1.30
C LEU A 57 16.21 0.49 2.12
N ALA A 58 16.05 -0.82 2.34
CA ALA A 58 15.02 -1.37 3.22
C ALA A 58 15.29 -1.03 4.69
N ASP A 59 16.55 -1.06 5.12
CA ASP A 59 16.94 -0.66 6.48
C ASP A 59 16.62 0.82 6.72
N ASP A 60 17.01 1.70 5.79
CA ASP A 60 16.65 3.12 5.81
C ASP A 60 15.12 3.31 5.84
N ALA A 61 14.38 2.63 4.96
CA ALA A 61 12.93 2.71 4.92
C ALA A 61 12.28 2.30 6.24
N ASN A 62 12.79 1.25 6.89
CA ASN A 62 12.32 0.79 8.19
C ASN A 62 12.61 1.81 9.31
N TYR A 63 13.81 2.38 9.32
CA TYR A 63 14.19 3.42 10.26
C TYR A 63 13.27 4.65 10.13
N TYR A 64 13.06 5.16 8.92
CA TYR A 64 12.21 6.32 8.69
C TYR A 64 10.72 6.02 8.92
N ALA A 65 10.26 4.80 8.60
CA ALA A 65 8.90 4.37 8.93
C ALA A 65 8.68 4.36 10.46
N TYR A 66 9.66 3.90 11.25
CA TYR A 66 9.60 3.96 12.70
C TYR A 66 9.54 5.41 13.22
N ALA A 67 10.45 6.27 12.75
CA ALA A 67 10.47 7.69 13.14
C ALA A 67 9.14 8.40 12.80
N LEU A 68 8.59 8.14 11.62
CA LEU A 68 7.28 8.64 11.21
C LEU A 68 6.17 8.17 12.17
N ARG A 69 6.13 6.88 12.52
CA ARG A 69 5.09 6.34 13.43
C ARG A 69 5.17 6.98 14.81
N GLU A 70 6.36 7.19 15.36
CA GLU A 70 6.52 7.89 16.64
C GLU A 70 6.08 9.36 16.56
N TYR A 71 6.39 10.06 15.46
CA TYR A 71 5.90 11.43 15.23
C TYR A 71 4.37 11.50 15.14
N LEU A 72 3.75 10.58 14.40
CA LEU A 72 2.29 10.51 14.29
C LEU A 72 1.65 10.26 15.65
N LYS A 73 2.22 9.32 16.43
CA LYS A 73 1.77 8.97 17.77
C LYS A 73 1.90 10.14 18.74
N SER A 74 3.04 10.85 18.77
CA SER A 74 3.24 12.01 19.64
C SER A 74 2.22 13.11 19.36
N ASN A 75 1.81 13.26 18.10
CA ASN A 75 0.79 14.22 17.64
C ASN A 75 -0.64 13.65 17.61
N SER A 76 -0.88 12.47 18.20
CA SER A 76 -2.21 11.82 18.27
C SER A 76 -2.88 11.61 16.90
N LEU A 77 -2.08 11.43 15.86
CA LEU A 77 -2.53 11.07 14.52
C LEU A 77 -2.65 9.55 14.41
N LYS A 78 -3.85 9.08 14.05
CA LYS A 78 -4.08 7.66 13.83
C LYS A 78 -3.41 7.21 12.54
N ILE A 79 -2.77 6.04 12.59
CA ILE A 79 -2.26 5.33 11.42
C ILE A 79 -3.11 4.08 11.16
N LYS A 80 -3.44 3.81 9.89
CA LYS A 80 -4.03 2.55 9.45
C LYS A 80 -3.02 1.83 8.57
N HIS A 81 -2.68 0.59 8.94
CA HIS A 81 -1.75 -0.24 8.18
C HIS A 81 -2.53 -1.15 7.23
N ILE A 82 -2.10 -1.20 5.97
CA ILE A 82 -2.68 -2.00 4.92
C ILE A 82 -1.59 -2.89 4.33
N SER A 83 -1.65 -4.18 4.70
CA SER A 83 -0.78 -5.20 4.15
C SER A 83 -1.34 -5.73 2.83
N ARG A 84 -0.68 -5.40 1.71
CA ARG A 84 -1.09 -5.92 0.40
C ARG A 84 -0.72 -7.38 0.18
N LEU A 85 0.26 -7.91 0.93
CA LEU A 85 0.59 -9.33 0.98
C LEU A 85 -0.62 -10.18 1.36
N ASP A 86 -1.36 -9.75 2.39
CA ASP A 86 -2.45 -10.54 2.94
C ASP A 86 -3.77 -10.26 2.20
N THR A 87 -4.03 -9.00 1.93
CA THR A 87 -5.38 -8.53 1.57
C THR A 87 -5.61 -8.40 0.07
N HIS A 88 -4.54 -8.30 -0.72
CA HIS A 88 -4.58 -8.07 -2.17
C HIS A 88 -5.44 -6.84 -2.54
N TYR A 89 -5.42 -5.80 -1.70
CA TYR A 89 -6.09 -4.55 -2.02
C TYR A 89 -5.45 -3.87 -3.24
N ALA A 90 -6.29 -3.44 -4.19
CA ALA A 90 -5.89 -2.70 -5.39
C ALA A 90 -6.09 -1.20 -5.26
N ARG A 91 -7.05 -0.75 -4.44
CA ARG A 91 -7.37 0.68 -4.32
C ARG A 91 -7.66 1.10 -2.89
N LEU A 92 -7.33 2.35 -2.60
CA LEU A 92 -7.85 3.09 -1.46
C LEU A 92 -9.06 3.91 -1.93
N ILE A 93 -10.21 3.74 -1.27
CA ILE A 93 -11.44 4.45 -1.58
C ILE A 93 -11.70 5.47 -0.47
N PHE A 94 -11.53 6.74 -0.81
CA PHE A 94 -11.89 7.89 0.01
C PHE A 94 -13.24 8.45 -0.44
N PRO A 95 -13.96 9.21 0.40
CA PRO A 95 -15.22 9.85 0.01
C PRO A 95 -15.14 10.75 -1.23
N ASN A 96 -13.97 11.33 -1.51
CA ASN A 96 -13.76 12.30 -2.59
C ASN A 96 -12.67 11.90 -3.60
N ALA A 97 -12.06 10.72 -3.45
CA ALA A 97 -10.96 10.29 -4.31
C ALA A 97 -10.78 8.77 -4.25
N ASN A 98 -10.14 8.21 -5.27
CA ASN A 98 -9.59 6.87 -5.22
C ASN A 98 -8.10 6.93 -5.57
N ILE A 99 -7.33 5.97 -5.04
CA ILE A 99 -5.91 5.82 -5.31
C ILE A 99 -5.66 4.37 -5.67
N ASP A 100 -5.06 4.16 -6.85
CA ASP A 100 -4.53 2.86 -7.26
C ASP A 100 -3.25 2.57 -6.47
N ILE A 101 -3.22 1.43 -5.80
CA ILE A 101 -2.09 0.94 -5.02
C ILE A 101 -1.58 -0.40 -5.55
N THR A 102 -1.93 -0.81 -6.78
CA THR A 102 -1.56 -2.11 -7.36
C THR A 102 -0.07 -2.24 -7.66
N LYS A 103 0.63 -1.13 -7.82
CA LYS A 103 2.06 -1.06 -8.12
C LYS A 103 2.69 0.05 -7.30
N LEU A 104 3.24 -0.31 -6.14
CA LEU A 104 4.01 0.62 -5.33
C LEU A 104 5.34 0.90 -6.02
N LYS A 105 5.82 2.13 -5.85
CA LYS A 105 7.15 2.53 -6.33
C LYS A 105 8.23 2.37 -5.27
N TRP A 106 7.83 2.00 -4.06
CA TRP A 106 8.71 1.86 -2.91
C TRP A 106 8.13 0.89 -1.88
N LEU A 107 8.92 0.52 -0.89
CA LEU A 107 8.53 -0.45 0.13
C LEU A 107 7.29 -0.01 0.92
N TYR A 108 7.26 1.26 1.31
CA TYR A 108 6.12 1.82 2.03
C TYR A 108 5.61 3.06 1.30
N GLU A 109 4.31 3.12 1.10
CA GLU A 109 3.65 4.34 0.64
C GLU A 109 2.68 4.85 1.71
N TYR A 110 2.73 6.15 1.96
CA TYR A 110 1.92 6.79 2.99
C TYR A 110 1.00 7.83 2.39
N TYR A 111 -0.25 7.83 2.85
CA TYR A 111 -1.28 8.76 2.39
C TYR A 111 -1.91 9.49 3.57
N LEU A 112 -1.82 10.82 3.56
CA LEU A 112 -2.45 11.69 4.53
C LEU A 112 -3.90 11.93 4.13
N TYR A 113 -4.83 11.78 5.07
CA TYR A 113 -6.24 12.01 4.80
C TYR A 113 -6.94 12.74 5.95
N GLN A 114 -7.72 13.76 5.58
CA GLN A 114 -8.63 14.47 6.47
C GLN A 114 -9.92 14.73 5.69
N LYS A 115 -11.07 14.45 6.28
CA LYS A 115 -12.38 14.64 5.66
C LYS A 115 -12.52 16.07 5.15
N GLY A 116 -12.98 16.19 3.90
CA GLY A 116 -13.07 17.47 3.19
C GLY A 116 -11.78 17.91 2.48
N LYS A 117 -10.63 17.26 2.73
CA LYS A 117 -9.38 17.47 1.98
C LYS A 117 -9.16 16.33 0.98
N LYS A 118 -8.50 16.62 -0.14
CA LYS A 118 -8.04 15.58 -1.08
C LYS A 118 -6.89 14.80 -0.43
N PRO A 119 -6.90 13.45 -0.43
CA PRO A 119 -5.79 12.66 0.09
C PRO A 119 -4.46 13.05 -0.55
N HIS A 120 -3.38 13.01 0.24
CA HIS A 120 -2.05 13.42 -0.20
C HIS A 120 -1.02 12.31 0.04
N LYS A 121 -0.31 11.90 -1.01
CA LYS A 121 0.82 10.98 -0.88
C LYS A 121 2.01 11.69 -0.25
N LEU A 122 2.55 11.14 0.83
CA LEU A 122 3.75 11.61 1.47
C LEU A 122 4.97 11.06 0.71
N MET A 123 5.62 11.91 -0.08
CA MET A 123 6.69 11.51 -0.99
C MET A 123 8.05 11.30 -0.31
N ASN A 124 8.29 11.99 0.81
CA ASN A 124 9.52 11.85 1.59
C ASN A 124 9.17 11.52 3.04
N ILE A 125 9.62 10.38 3.50
CA ILE A 125 9.42 9.91 4.87
C ILE A 125 10.63 10.15 5.78
N SER A 126 11.78 10.59 5.24
CA SER A 126 12.97 10.89 6.05
C SER A 126 12.90 12.23 6.79
N ALA A 127 12.04 13.14 6.32
CA ALA A 127 11.74 14.41 6.97
C ALA A 127 10.26 14.80 6.71
N PRO A 128 9.29 14.08 7.29
CA PRO A 128 7.88 14.20 6.91
C PRO A 128 7.13 15.31 7.66
N GLU A 129 7.71 15.87 8.72
CA GLU A 129 7.03 16.69 9.73
C GLU A 129 6.37 17.92 9.11
N ASP A 130 7.10 18.71 8.32
CA ASP A 130 6.59 19.93 7.70
C ASP A 130 5.39 19.65 6.77
N LYS A 131 5.44 18.54 6.04
CA LYS A 131 4.35 18.13 5.13
C LYS A 131 3.13 17.70 5.92
N ILE A 132 3.31 16.91 6.97
CA ILE A 132 2.24 16.45 7.85
C ILE A 132 1.59 17.63 8.57
N ASN A 133 2.40 18.52 9.13
CA ASN A 133 1.93 19.69 9.87
C ASN A 133 1.12 20.62 8.97
N LYS A 134 1.63 20.89 7.77
CA LYS A 134 0.92 21.69 6.77
C LYS A 134 -0.37 21.04 6.30
N TYR A 135 -0.40 19.72 6.11
CA TYR A 135 -1.60 19.04 5.64
C TYR A 135 -2.71 18.97 6.71
N PHE A 136 -2.35 18.76 7.98
CA PHE A 136 -3.28 18.62 9.10
C PHE A 136 -3.48 19.89 9.94
N ASP A 137 -2.89 21.02 9.52
CA ASP A 137 -2.91 22.30 10.21
C ASP A 137 -2.44 22.21 11.68
N ILE A 138 -1.34 21.52 11.93
CA ILE A 138 -0.77 21.34 13.28
C ILE A 138 0.08 22.56 13.63
N ALA A 139 -0.43 23.40 14.54
CA ALA A 139 0.25 24.63 14.96
C ALA A 139 1.37 24.40 15.99
N ASN A 140 1.23 23.39 16.86
CA ASN A 140 2.17 23.10 17.94
C ASN A 140 2.58 21.61 17.90
N PRO A 141 3.45 21.21 16.95
CA PRO A 141 3.83 19.82 16.80
C PRO A 141 4.65 19.34 18.00
N LYS A 142 4.34 18.12 18.45
CA LYS A 142 5.14 17.40 19.43
C LYS A 142 6.28 16.68 18.71
N ARG A 143 7.45 16.64 19.36
CA ARG A 143 8.61 15.87 18.91
C ARG A 143 8.50 14.46 19.44
#